data_AF-A0A3D5GQ71-F1
#
_entry.id   AF-A0A3D5GQ71-F1
#
_cell.length_a   1.000
_cell.length_b   1.000
_cell.length_c   1.000
_cell.angle_alpha   90.00
_cell.angle_beta   90.00
_cell.angle_gamma   90.00
#
_symmetry.space_group_name_H-M   'P 1'
#
loop_
_entity.id
_entity.type
_entity.pdbx_description
1 polymer ?
#
loop_
_entity_poly.entity_id
_entity_poly.type
_entity_poly.pdbx_seq_one_letter_code
_entity_poly.pdbx_strand_id
1 'polypeptide(L)'
;HNQVFLGEDLMSTRDYSDETATMIDEEVQRILTEGEDRCRTLLTKNRHALTLIARALLERETISGEEVNRLVGLSTDTGSGGDTSQTTVDESAGEASGTVSSPSPAPVD
;
A
#
# COMPACT_ATOMS: atom_id res chain seq x y z
N HIS A 1 29.09 -25.96 52.82
CA HIS A 1 27.70 -25.45 52.87
C HIS A 1 27.69 -24.03 52.33
N ASN A 2 27.29 -23.83 51.07
CA ASN A 2 27.15 -22.49 50.49
C ASN A 2 25.67 -22.31 50.10
N GLN A 3 24.88 -21.80 51.05
CA GLN A 3 23.50 -21.40 50.83
C GLN A 3 23.54 -20.05 50.11
N VAL A 4 23.36 -20.07 48.79
CA VAL A 4 23.23 -18.85 47.99
C VAL A 4 21.83 -18.28 48.25
N PHE A 5 21.80 -17.05 48.77
CA PHE A 5 20.60 -16.32 49.12
C PHE A 5 19.82 -15.93 47.84
N LEU A 6 18.74 -16.66 47.57
CA LEU A 6 17.85 -16.46 46.42
C LEU A 6 16.88 -15.26 46.59
N GLY A 7 16.92 -14.56 47.71
CA GLY A 7 15.93 -13.52 48.05
C GLY A 7 16.11 -12.18 47.33
N GLU A 8 17.36 -11.74 47.16
CA GLU A 8 17.66 -10.40 46.59
C GLU A 8 17.58 -10.40 45.05
N ASP A 9 18.13 -11.45 44.42
CA ASP A 9 18.21 -11.58 42.96
C ASP A 9 16.83 -11.81 42.31
N LEU A 10 15.91 -12.50 43.00
CA LEU A 10 14.55 -12.75 42.52
C LEU A 10 13.65 -11.51 42.57
N MET A 11 13.83 -10.61 43.54
CA MET A 11 13.07 -9.35 43.61
C MET A 11 13.57 -8.38 42.54
N SER A 12 14.90 -8.21 42.46
CA SER A 12 15.56 -7.38 41.45
C SER A 12 15.17 -7.77 40.02
N THR A 13 15.24 -9.07 39.66
CA THR A 13 14.87 -9.56 38.32
C THR A 13 13.40 -9.28 37.97
N ARG A 14 12.50 -9.35 38.96
CA ARG A 14 11.07 -9.14 38.75
C ARG A 14 10.72 -7.67 38.57
N ASP A 15 11.34 -6.77 39.34
CA ASP A 15 11.14 -5.33 39.19
C ASP A 15 11.63 -4.85 37.82
N TYR A 16 12.79 -5.34 37.33
CA TYR A 16 13.26 -5.06 35.98
C TYR A 16 12.35 -5.65 34.89
N SER A 17 11.77 -6.84 35.13
CA SER A 17 10.80 -7.44 34.20
C SER A 17 9.53 -6.59 34.09
N ASP A 18 9.03 -6.05 35.20
CA ASP A 18 7.82 -5.23 35.24
C ASP A 18 8.06 -3.84 34.62
N GLU A 19 9.22 -3.22 34.89
CA GLU A 19 9.64 -1.97 34.23
C GLU A 19 9.84 -2.16 32.73
N THR A 20 10.51 -3.26 32.33
CA THR A 20 10.73 -3.60 30.92
C THR A 20 9.41 -3.88 30.20
N ALA A 21 8.49 -4.60 30.83
CA ALA A 21 7.16 -4.84 30.27
C ALA A 21 6.38 -3.54 30.06
N THR A 22 6.45 -2.62 31.03
CA THR A 22 5.81 -1.30 30.93
C THR A 22 6.39 -0.50 29.76
N MET A 23 7.72 -0.46 29.62
CA MET A 23 8.38 0.21 28.48
C MET A 23 7.97 -0.38 27.13
N ILE A 24 7.81 -1.72 27.05
CA ILE A 24 7.36 -2.39 25.82
C ILE A 24 5.93 -1.95 25.48
N ASP A 25 5.02 -1.98 26.44
CA ASP A 25 3.62 -1.61 26.21
C ASP A 25 3.48 -0.14 25.78
N GLU A 26 4.24 0.76 26.40
CA GLU A 26 4.29 2.18 26.01
C GLU A 26 4.78 2.35 24.56
N GLU A 27 5.83 1.64 24.18
CA GLU A 27 6.39 1.71 22.83
C GLU A 27 5.44 1.12 21.78
N VAL A 28 4.77 0.02 22.10
CA VAL A 28 3.73 -0.57 21.25
C VAL A 28 2.59 0.42 21.04
N GLN A 29 2.10 1.04 22.12
CA GLN A 29 1.05 2.05 22.04
C GLN A 29 1.47 3.25 21.19
N ARG A 30 2.71 3.71 21.35
CA ARG A 30 3.27 4.81 20.56
C ARG A 30 3.27 4.48 19.07
N ILE A 31 3.78 3.31 18.68
CA ILE A 31 3.84 2.86 17.28
C ILE A 31 2.43 2.78 16.68
N LEU A 32 1.46 2.22 17.41
CA LEU A 32 0.08 2.11 16.94
C LEU A 32 -0.56 3.48 16.72
N THR A 33 -0.37 4.39 17.67
CA THR A 33 -0.92 5.76 17.60
C THR A 33 -0.32 6.52 16.43
N GLU A 34 0.99 6.46 16.24
CA GLU A 34 1.67 7.09 15.10
C GLU A 34 1.21 6.50 13.75
N GLY A 35 1.00 5.19 13.71
CA GLY A 35 0.45 4.50 12.54
C GLY A 35 -0.96 4.98 12.21
N GLU A 36 -1.84 5.06 13.22
CA GLU A 36 -3.20 5.57 13.07
C GLU A 36 -3.21 7.01 12.57
N ASP A 37 -2.42 7.90 13.20
CA ASP A 37 -2.38 9.31 12.86
C ASP A 37 -1.84 9.54 11.44
N ARG A 38 -0.81 8.77 11.04
CA ARG A 38 -0.30 8.78 9.67
C ARG A 38 -1.39 8.34 8.69
N CYS A 39 -2.14 7.28 8.99
CA CYS A 39 -3.22 6.80 8.15
C CYS A 39 -4.35 7.82 8.05
N ARG A 40 -4.81 8.37 9.18
CA ARG A 40 -5.83 9.42 9.24
C ARG A 40 -5.41 10.64 8.43
N THR A 41 -4.16 11.07 8.59
CA THR A 41 -3.60 12.20 7.84
C THR A 41 -3.59 11.92 6.34
N LEU A 42 -3.14 10.73 5.91
CA LEU A 42 -3.09 10.35 4.50
C LEU A 42 -4.49 10.29 3.88
N LEU A 43 -5.45 9.68 4.57
CA LEU A 43 -6.84 9.59 4.11
C LEU A 43 -7.52 10.97 4.06
N THR A 44 -7.23 11.83 5.03
CA THR A 44 -7.78 13.20 5.07
C THR A 44 -7.20 14.07 3.96
N LYS A 45 -5.88 14.00 3.73
CA LYS A 45 -5.22 14.70 2.60
C LYS A 45 -5.78 14.27 1.25
N ASN A 46 -6.09 12.98 1.10
CA ASN A 46 -6.63 12.41 -0.15
C ASN A 46 -8.17 12.30 -0.16
N ARG A 47 -8.87 13.11 0.64
CA ARG A 47 -10.34 13.02 0.77
C ARG A 47 -11.07 13.22 -0.56
N HIS A 48 -10.54 14.08 -1.43
CA HIS A 48 -11.08 14.30 -2.76
C HIS A 48 -10.94 13.05 -3.64
N ALA A 49 -9.75 12.43 -3.67
CA ALA A 49 -9.52 11.15 -4.35
C ALA A 49 -10.50 10.07 -3.91
N LEU A 50 -10.69 9.91 -2.59
CA LEU A 50 -11.62 8.94 -2.02
C LEU A 50 -13.06 9.21 -2.45
N THR A 51 -13.45 10.47 -2.59
CA THR A 51 -14.78 10.85 -3.07
C THR A 51 -14.97 10.47 -4.53
N LEU A 52 -13.96 10.66 -5.37
CA LEU A 52 -13.99 10.26 -6.78
C LEU A 52 -14.06 8.74 -6.93
N ILE A 53 -13.25 8.00 -6.16
CA ILE A 53 -13.28 6.54 -6.14
C ILE A 53 -14.65 6.02 -5.68
N ALA A 54 -15.21 6.60 -4.61
CA ALA A 54 -16.53 6.20 -4.11
C ALA A 54 -17.64 6.42 -5.16
N ARG A 55 -17.61 7.55 -5.88
CA ARG A 55 -18.54 7.82 -6.98
C ARG A 55 -18.39 6.81 -8.11
N ALA A 56 -17.16 6.53 -8.52
CA ALA A 56 -16.89 5.54 -9.57
C ALA A 56 -17.37 4.14 -9.19
N LEU A 57 -17.22 3.75 -7.91
CA LEU A 57 -17.74 2.48 -7.39
C LEU A 57 -19.27 2.45 -7.32
N LEU A 58 -19.94 3.57 -7.04
CA LEU A 58 -21.41 3.65 -7.09
C LEU A 58 -21.94 3.47 -8.52
N GLU A 59 -21.19 3.90 -9.53
CA GLU A 59 -21.60 3.78 -10.94
C GLU A 59 -21.30 2.40 -11.54
N ARG A 60 -20.15 1.80 -11.19
CA ARG A 60 -19.63 0.61 -11.88
C ARG A 60 -19.46 -0.63 -11.01
N GLU A 61 -19.71 -0.54 -9.71
CA GLU A 61 -19.54 -1.58 -8.67
C GLU A 61 -18.10 -2.12 -8.50
N THR A 62 -17.31 -2.18 -9.57
CA THR A 62 -15.91 -2.59 -9.61
C THR A 62 -15.12 -1.64 -10.51
N ILE A 63 -13.93 -1.25 -10.08
CA ILE A 63 -12.99 -0.42 -10.84
C ILE A 63 -11.60 -1.07 -10.83
N SER A 64 -10.80 -0.84 -11.87
CA SER A 64 -9.45 -1.39 -11.94
C SER A 64 -8.45 -0.56 -11.12
N GLY A 65 -7.32 -1.16 -10.75
CA GLY A 65 -6.25 -0.45 -10.03
C GLY A 65 -5.65 0.72 -10.82
N GLU A 66 -5.57 0.60 -12.15
CA GLU A 66 -5.15 1.70 -13.03
C GLU A 66 -6.11 2.89 -12.93
N GLU A 67 -7.41 2.61 -12.85
CA GLU A 67 -8.42 3.64 -12.72
C GLU A 67 -8.37 4.33 -11.36
N VAL A 68 -8.15 3.57 -10.29
CA VAL A 68 -7.87 4.14 -8.97
C VAL A 68 -6.67 5.09 -9.01
N ASN A 69 -5.56 4.66 -9.62
CA ASN A 69 -4.36 5.51 -9.75
C ASN A 69 -4.65 6.79 -10.53
N ARG A 70 -5.42 6.72 -11.62
CA ARG A 70 -5.84 7.91 -12.38
C ARG A 70 -6.68 8.86 -11.52
N LEU A 71 -7.66 8.35 -10.77
CA LEU A 71 -8.52 9.17 -9.91
C LEU A 71 -7.75 9.83 -8.76
N VAL A 72 -6.77 9.13 -8.20
CA VAL A 72 -5.86 9.70 -7.19
C VAL A 72 -4.98 10.79 -7.82
N GLY A 73 -4.37 10.55 -8.98
CA GLY A 73 -3.55 11.55 -9.67
C GLY A 73 -4.32 12.82 -10.04
N LEU A 74 -5.54 12.68 -10.56
CA LEU A 74 -6.39 13.82 -10.92
C LEU A 74 -6.74 14.71 -9.71
N SER A 75 -6.92 14.10 -8.55
CA SER A 75 -7.19 14.82 -7.32
C SER A 75 -6.01 15.64 -6.81
N THR A 76 -4.78 15.24 -7.13
CA THR A 76 -3.55 15.98 -6.80
C THR A 76 -3.26 17.09 -7.80
N ASP A 77 -3.68 16.93 -9.05
CA ASP A 77 -3.44 17.87 -10.15
C ASP A 77 -4.38 19.09 -10.14
N THR A 78 -5.55 18.97 -9.48
CA THR A 78 -6.51 20.08 -9.33
C THR A 78 -5.94 21.26 -8.51
N GLY A 79 -4.77 21.10 -7.87
CA GLY A 79 -4.07 22.15 -7.12
C GLY A 79 -2.83 22.75 -7.80
N SER A 80 -2.43 22.28 -8.99
CA SER A 80 -1.22 22.75 -9.68
C SER A 80 -1.54 23.07 -11.14
N GLY A 81 -1.90 24.32 -11.40
CA GLY A 81 -2.05 24.80 -12.77
C GLY A 81 -0.75 24.69 -13.56
N GLY A 82 -0.80 23.97 -14.68
CA GLY A 82 0.12 24.10 -15.81
C GLY A 82 1.16 22.98 -15.94
N ASP A 83 0.90 22.03 -16.85
CA ASP A 83 1.64 21.88 -18.11
C ASP A 83 1.28 20.53 -18.75
N THR A 84 0.19 20.50 -19.52
CA THR A 84 -0.08 19.39 -20.43
C THR A 84 0.85 19.52 -21.63
N SER A 85 2.08 19.01 -21.50
CA SER A 85 2.93 18.70 -22.64
C SER A 85 2.96 17.20 -22.92
N GLN A 86 2.15 16.85 -23.93
CA GLN A 86 2.43 15.85 -24.97
C GLN A 86 2.47 14.37 -24.57
N THR A 87 1.34 13.68 -24.80
CA THR A 87 1.37 12.30 -25.32
C THR A 87 1.09 12.36 -26.82
N THR A 88 2.14 12.33 -27.64
CA THR A 88 2.04 12.00 -29.06
C THR A 88 2.09 10.49 -29.19
N VAL A 89 0.93 9.85 -29.28
CA VAL A 89 0.84 8.50 -29.86
C VAL A 89 0.64 8.67 -31.36
N ASP A 90 1.74 8.45 -32.08
CA ASP A 90 1.79 8.39 -33.53
C ASP A 90 1.27 7.01 -33.97
N GLU A 91 0.05 7.00 -34.53
CA GLU A 91 -0.50 5.88 -35.31
C GLU A 91 -0.23 6.14 -36.80
N SER A 92 0.69 5.40 -37.42
CA SER A 92 0.47 4.95 -38.81
C SER A 92 1.47 3.92 -39.35
N ALA A 93 0.93 3.13 -40.29
CA ALA A 93 1.54 2.11 -41.17
C ALA A 93 1.75 0.72 -40.53
N GLY A 94 1.24 -0.37 -41.08
CA GLY A 94 0.57 -0.63 -42.35
C GLY A 94 0.66 -2.12 -42.67
N GLU A 95 -0.46 -2.70 -43.09
CA GLU A 95 -0.63 -3.82 -44.03
C GLU A 95 0.14 -5.15 -43.80
N ALA A 96 -0.59 -6.26 -43.63
CA ALA A 96 -0.92 -7.15 -44.76
C ALA A 96 -1.61 -8.46 -44.32
N SER A 97 -2.62 -8.79 -45.12
CA SER A 97 -3.38 -10.04 -45.18
C SER A 97 -2.50 -11.30 -45.34
N GLY A 98 -2.87 -12.39 -44.66
CA GLY A 98 -2.29 -13.73 -44.89
C GLY A 98 -3.03 -14.83 -44.13
N THR A 99 -3.79 -15.61 -44.88
CA THR A 99 -4.74 -16.65 -44.47
C THR A 99 -4.09 -17.95 -43.96
N VAL A 100 -4.69 -18.51 -42.89
CA VAL A 100 -4.84 -19.93 -42.48
C VAL A 100 -3.87 -21.00 -43.03
N SER A 101 -3.21 -21.72 -42.12
CA SER A 101 -3.23 -23.20 -42.08
C SER A 101 -2.56 -23.76 -40.82
N SER A 102 -3.37 -24.39 -39.97
CA SER A 102 -2.98 -25.56 -39.17
C SER A 102 -3.42 -26.80 -39.97
N PRO A 103 -2.86 -28.04 -39.81
CA PRO A 103 -2.49 -28.61 -38.51
C PRO A 103 -1.32 -29.65 -38.45
N SER A 104 -0.98 -30.00 -37.21
CA SER A 104 -0.57 -31.33 -36.68
C SER A 104 0.91 -31.82 -36.76
N PRO A 105 1.41 -32.59 -35.77
CA PRO A 105 2.84 -32.65 -35.39
C PRO A 105 3.56 -34.02 -35.55
N ALA A 106 4.87 -34.03 -35.18
CA ALA A 106 5.81 -35.14 -34.86
C ALA A 106 6.65 -35.70 -36.04
N PRO A 107 7.87 -36.30 -35.82
CA PRO A 107 8.41 -36.83 -34.56
C PRO A 107 9.82 -36.37 -34.17
N VAL A 108 10.22 -36.88 -33.01
CA VAL A 108 11.47 -36.71 -32.27
C VAL A 108 12.58 -37.58 -32.87
N ASP A 109 13.82 -37.13 -32.77
CA ASP A 109 15.02 -37.99 -32.74
C ASP A 109 15.81 -37.61 -31.47
#